data_AF-A0A7J6TYU2-F1
#
_entry.id   AF-A0A7J6TYU2-F1
#
_cell.length_a   1.000
_cell.length_b   1.000
_cell.length_c   1.000
_cell.angle_alpha   90.00
_cell.angle_beta   90.00
_cell.angle_gamma   90.00
#
_symmetry.space_group_name_H-M   'P 1'
#
loop_
_entity.id
_entity.type
_entity.pdbx_description
1 polymer ?
#
loop_
_entity_poly.entity_id
_entity_poly.type
_entity_poly.pdbx_seq_one_letter_code
_entity_poly.pdbx_strand_id
1 'polypeptide(L)'
;YYEARTKFRTLATQAGLELKSFEVVPASGYGDEYIMDVAVLRPTKGPNRGSVVHTSGVHGVEGYGGSGIQCYLLDQIRQAREEGRLQKIDKTLVFVHAVNPYGMAHYRRFNEEN
;
A
#
# COMPACT_ATOMS: atom_id res chain seq x y z
N TYR A 1 8.86 -8.80 4.17
CA TYR A 1 8.44 -7.81 3.15
C TYR A 1 7.70 -8.49 2.00
N TYR A 2 8.28 -9.48 1.32
CA TYR A 2 7.70 -10.14 0.14
C TYR A 2 6.25 -10.62 0.33
N GLU A 3 5.98 -11.38 1.39
CA GLU A 3 4.62 -11.87 1.67
C GLU A 3 3.62 -10.72 1.93
N ALA A 4 4.02 -9.74 2.74
CA ALA A 4 3.20 -8.56 3.03
C ALA A 4 2.89 -7.75 1.76
N ARG A 5 3.88 -7.58 0.88
CA ARG A 5 3.73 -6.94 -0.43
C ARG A 5 2.75 -7.70 -1.31
N THR A 6 2.89 -9.03 -1.40
CA THR A 6 1.98 -9.88 -2.17
C THR A 6 0.53 -9.73 -1.66
N LYS A 7 0.31 -9.83 -0.34
CA LYS A 7 -1.00 -9.67 0.28
C LYS A 7 -1.62 -8.30 -0.01
N PHE A 8 -0.85 -7.23 0.18
CA PHE A 8 -1.29 -5.86 -0.13
C PHE A 8 -1.74 -5.71 -1.59
N ARG A 9 -0.89 -6.15 -2.54
CA ARG A 9 -1.18 -6.05 -3.97
C ARG A 9 -2.41 -6.88 -4.36
N THR A 10 -2.53 -8.11 -3.87
CA THR A 10 -3.68 -8.96 -4.12
C THR A 10 -4.99 -8.31 -3.66
N LEU A 11 -5.02 -7.81 -2.42
CA LEU A 11 -6.22 -7.18 -1.86
C LEU A 11 -6.54 -5.84 -2.56
N ALA A 12 -5.54 -5.05 -2.91
CA ALA A 12 -5.73 -3.82 -3.68
C ALA A 12 -6.35 -4.09 -5.05
N THR A 13 -5.84 -5.09 -5.78
CA THR A 13 -6.41 -5.51 -7.07
C THR A 13 -7.84 -6.02 -6.92
N GLN A 14 -8.12 -6.86 -5.91
CA GLN A 14 -9.48 -7.38 -5.65
C GLN A 14 -10.45 -6.26 -5.27
N ALA A 15 -9.99 -5.26 -4.50
CA ALA A 15 -10.74 -4.06 -4.18
C ALA A 15 -10.90 -3.10 -5.39
N GLY A 16 -10.27 -3.41 -6.53
CA GLY A 16 -10.31 -2.63 -7.76
C GLY A 16 -9.63 -1.27 -7.64
N LEU A 17 -8.56 -1.18 -6.84
CA LEU A 17 -7.70 0.00 -6.77
C LEU A 17 -6.68 -0.01 -7.91
N GLU A 18 -6.32 1.18 -8.38
CA GLU A 18 -5.20 1.37 -9.31
C GLU A 18 -3.89 1.16 -8.56
N LEU A 19 -3.06 0.20 -9.00
CA LEU A 19 -1.74 -0.05 -8.44
C LEU A 19 -0.66 0.67 -9.25
N LYS A 20 0.26 1.33 -8.55
CA LYS A 20 1.51 1.88 -9.07
C LYS A 20 2.67 1.31 -8.25
N SER A 21 3.81 1.10 -8.89
CA SER A 21 5.00 0.56 -8.23
C SER A 21 6.17 1.50 -8.53
N PHE A 22 6.94 1.82 -7.51
CA PHE A 22 8.11 2.69 -7.58
C PHE A 22 9.30 1.94 -7.00
N GLU A 23 10.36 1.81 -7.77
CA GLU A 23 11.62 1.28 -7.28
C GLU A 23 12.21 2.26 -6.26
N VAL A 24 12.55 1.76 -5.07
CA VAL A 24 13.22 2.53 -4.00
C VAL A 24 14.69 2.18 -3.97
N VAL A 25 15.00 0.89 -4.07
CA VAL A 25 16.37 0.38 -4.09
C VAL A 25 16.50 -0.56 -5.29
N PRO A 26 17.40 -0.28 -6.23
CA PRO A 26 17.63 -1.16 -7.36
C PRO A 26 18.35 -2.44 -6.91
N ALA A 27 18.12 -3.53 -7.64
CA ALA A 27 18.83 -4.79 -7.37
C ALA A 27 20.37 -4.65 -7.45
N SER A 28 20.85 -3.71 -8.26
CA SER A 28 22.26 -3.35 -8.34
C SER A 28 22.69 -2.65 -7.04
N GLY A 29 23.46 -3.36 -6.20
CA GLY A 29 24.04 -2.84 -4.96
C GLY A 29 23.64 -3.62 -3.71
N TYR A 30 22.41 -4.15 -3.66
CA TYR A 30 21.85 -4.75 -2.45
C TYR A 30 21.34 -6.20 -2.62
N GLY A 31 21.50 -6.77 -3.82
CA GLY A 31 21.20 -8.18 -4.12
C GLY A 31 19.73 -8.48 -4.49
N ASP A 32 18.81 -7.57 -4.17
CA ASP A 32 17.38 -7.65 -4.47
C ASP A 32 16.83 -6.24 -4.76
N GLU A 33 15.75 -6.16 -5.54
CA GLU A 33 14.99 -4.91 -5.73
C GLU A 33 13.98 -4.69 -4.59
N TYR A 34 13.90 -3.45 -4.09
CA TYR A 34 12.91 -3.06 -3.08
C TYR A 34 11.99 -1.98 -3.63
N ILE A 35 10.69 -2.28 -3.60
CA ILE A 35 9.64 -1.56 -4.33
C ILE A 35 8.62 -1.02 -3.35
N MET A 36 8.24 0.24 -3.55
CA MET A 36 7.09 0.86 -2.92
C MET A 36 5.87 0.74 -3.84
N ASP A 37 4.84 0.03 -3.40
CA ASP A 37 3.56 -0.01 -4.09
C ASP A 37 2.60 1.05 -3.55
N VAL A 38 1.85 1.67 -4.45
CA VAL A 38 0.82 2.65 -4.13
C VAL A 38 -0.50 2.18 -4.73
N ALA A 39 -1.51 1.98 -3.89
CA ALA A 39 -2.87 1.64 -4.32
C ALA A 39 -3.78 2.86 -4.20
N VAL A 40 -4.51 3.20 -5.27
CA VAL A 40 -5.35 4.40 -5.35
C VAL A 40 -6.80 4.02 -5.64
N LEU A 41 -7.71 4.46 -4.76
CA LEU A 41 -9.15 4.46 -5.02
C LEU A 41 -9.59 5.90 -5.30
N ARG A 42 -10.27 6.13 -6.42
CA ARG A 42 -10.89 7.42 -6.74
C ARG A 42 -12.40 7.36 -6.53
N PRO A 43 -13.04 8.45 -6.08
CA PRO A 43 -14.50 8.55 -6.06
C PRO A 43 -15.07 8.24 -7.45
N THR A 44 -16.10 7.41 -7.49
CA THR A 44 -16.76 7.01 -8.74
C THR A 44 -17.97 7.87 -9.08
N LYS A 45 -18.47 8.66 -8.11
CA LYS A 45 -19.59 9.59 -8.26
C LYS A 45 -19.38 10.84 -7.43
N GLY A 46 -19.91 11.96 -7.91
CA GLY A 46 -19.88 13.24 -7.22
C GLY A 46 -18.50 13.93 -7.26
N PRO A 47 -18.40 15.14 -6.68
CA PRO A 47 -17.14 15.88 -6.62
C PRO A 47 -16.16 15.22 -5.64
N ASN A 48 -14.89 15.14 -6.04
CA ASN A 48 -13.82 14.68 -5.15
C ASN A 48 -13.58 15.73 -4.05
N ARG A 49 -13.81 15.37 -2.78
CA ARG A 49 -13.67 16.25 -1.60
C ARG A 49 -12.29 16.17 -0.94
N GLY A 50 -11.27 15.75 -1.67
CA GLY A 50 -9.88 15.70 -1.22
C GLY A 50 -9.32 14.28 -1.14
N SER A 51 -8.16 14.15 -0.49
CA SER A 51 -7.42 12.90 -0.44
C SER A 51 -7.13 12.48 0.99
N VAL A 52 -7.15 11.17 1.23
CA VAL A 52 -6.64 10.54 2.45
C VAL A 52 -5.45 9.68 2.05
N VAL A 53 -4.30 9.91 2.66
CA VAL A 53 -3.08 9.13 2.44
C VAL A 53 -2.80 8.30 3.68
N HIS A 54 -2.67 6.99 3.49
CA HIS A 54 -2.35 6.04 4.55
C HIS A 54 -1.05 5.29 4.20
N THR A 55 0.03 5.65 4.89
CA THR A 55 1.36 5.09 4.68
C THR A 55 1.68 4.03 5.72
N SER A 56 2.54 3.07 5.37
CA SER A 56 3.08 2.07 6.30
C SER A 56 4.58 1.88 6.11
N GLY A 57 5.25 1.41 7.17
CA GLY A 57 6.64 0.97 7.11
C GLY A 57 7.67 2.07 6.91
N VAL A 58 7.48 3.25 7.50
CA VAL A 58 8.53 4.30 7.54
C VAL A 58 9.77 3.78 8.27
N HIS A 59 9.58 3.15 9.43
CA HIS A 59 10.65 2.46 10.17
C HIS A 59 10.80 0.99 9.76
N GLY A 60 10.66 0.67 8.46
CA GLY A 60 10.93 -0.67 7.92
C GLY A 60 10.18 -1.80 8.63
N VAL A 61 10.82 -2.44 9.62
CA VAL A 61 10.28 -3.55 10.45
C VAL A 61 8.89 -3.29 11.06
N GLU A 62 8.56 -2.05 11.43
CA GLU A 62 7.22 -1.71 11.94
C GLU A 62 6.13 -1.77 10.84
N GLY A 63 6.56 -1.85 9.57
CA GLY A 63 5.70 -1.95 8.40
C GLY A 63 4.83 -3.20 8.36
N TYR A 64 5.19 -4.30 9.05
CA TYR A 64 4.32 -5.49 9.11
C TYR A 64 2.98 -5.20 9.79
N GLY A 65 3.00 -4.46 10.90
CA GLY A 65 1.77 -4.07 11.61
C GLY A 65 0.92 -3.12 10.76
N GLY A 66 1.54 -2.10 10.17
CA GLY A 66 0.86 -1.16 9.27
C GLY A 66 0.31 -1.83 8.00
N SER A 67 1.05 -2.79 7.43
CA SER A 67 0.62 -3.59 6.29
C SER A 67 -0.60 -4.44 6.61
N GLY A 68 -0.66 -5.03 7.81
CA GLY A 68 -1.84 -5.76 8.28
C GLY A 68 -3.09 -4.89 8.33
N ILE A 69 -2.97 -3.66 8.84
CA ILE A 69 -4.07 -2.67 8.86
C ILE A 69 -4.48 -2.28 7.44
N GLN A 70 -3.51 -2.02 6.55
CA GLN A 70 -3.79 -1.74 5.15
C GLN A 70 -4.55 -2.90 4.47
N CYS A 71 -4.13 -4.14 4.69
CA CYS A 71 -4.81 -5.32 4.16
C CYS A 71 -6.26 -5.40 4.66
N TYR A 72 -6.51 -5.18 5.94
CA TYR A 72 -7.87 -5.15 6.49
C TYR A 72 -8.72 -4.07 5.82
N LEU A 73 -8.21 -2.84 5.69
CA LEU A 73 -8.95 -1.75 5.05
C LEU A 73 -9.23 -2.02 3.57
N LEU A 74 -8.28 -2.62 2.84
CA LEU A 74 -8.48 -3.01 1.44
C LEU A 74 -9.56 -4.09 1.30
N ASP A 75 -9.61 -5.07 2.20
CA ASP A 75 -10.69 -6.07 2.19
C ASP A 75 -12.06 -5.43 2.51
N GLN A 76 -12.13 -4.47 3.44
CA GLN A 76 -13.35 -3.70 3.68
C GLN A 76 -13.81 -2.92 2.44
N ILE A 77 -12.87 -2.36 1.66
CA ILE A 77 -13.18 -1.70 0.39
C ILE A 77 -13.68 -2.71 -0.65
N ARG A 78 -13.05 -3.90 -0.74
CA ARG A 78 -13.51 -5.00 -1.62
C ARG A 78 -14.95 -5.40 -1.30
N GLN A 79 -15.28 -5.63 -0.03
CA GLN A 79 -16.65 -5.96 0.41
C GLN A 79 -17.63 -4.84 0.07
N ALA A 80 -17.26 -3.57 0.35
CA ALA A 80 -18.09 -2.42 -0.01
C ALA A 80 -18.30 -2.28 -1.53
N ARG A 81 -17.36 -2.76 -2.37
CA ARG A 81 -17.54 -2.83 -3.82
C ARG A 81 -18.56 -3.87 -4.21
N GLU A 82 -18.43 -5.09 -3.70
CA GLU A 82 -19.33 -6.22 -3.99
C GLU A 82 -20.77 -5.90 -3.59
N GLU A 83 -20.95 -5.19 -2.48
CA GLU A 83 -22.25 -4.74 -2.00
C GLU A 83 -22.77 -3.45 -2.68
N GLY A 84 -22.03 -2.89 -3.64
CA GLY A 84 -22.44 -1.68 -4.34
C GLY A 84 -22.56 -0.47 -3.41
N ARG A 85 -21.62 -0.29 -2.48
CA ARG A 85 -21.55 0.82 -1.50
C ARG A 85 -20.41 1.81 -1.74
N LEU A 86 -19.53 1.58 -2.73
CA LEU A 86 -18.39 2.48 -3.00
C LEU A 86 -18.78 3.92 -3.35
N GLN A 87 -19.98 4.15 -3.88
CA GLN A 87 -20.51 5.48 -4.19
C GLN A 87 -20.62 6.40 -2.97
N LYS A 88 -20.52 5.85 -1.74
CA LYS A 88 -20.46 6.63 -0.50
C LYS A 88 -19.08 7.24 -0.23
N ILE A 89 -18.04 6.81 -0.95
CA ILE A 89 -16.68 7.33 -0.81
C ILE A 89 -16.51 8.54 -1.73
N ASP A 90 -16.38 9.72 -1.12
CA ASP A 90 -16.26 11.03 -1.79
C ASP A 90 -14.83 11.60 -1.79
N LYS A 91 -13.85 10.83 -1.29
CA LYS A 91 -12.42 11.19 -1.27
C LYS A 91 -11.58 10.19 -2.04
N THR A 92 -10.45 10.65 -2.56
CA THR A 92 -9.41 9.75 -3.06
C THR A 92 -8.70 9.08 -1.88
N LEU A 93 -8.64 7.75 -1.87
CA LEU A 93 -7.87 6.99 -0.88
C LEU A 93 -6.57 6.55 -1.51
N VAL A 94 -5.45 6.81 -0.85
CA VAL A 94 -4.11 6.43 -1.30
C VAL A 94 -3.45 5.60 -0.20
N PHE A 95 -3.10 4.36 -0.52
CA PHE A 95 -2.35 3.48 0.37
C PHE A 95 -0.93 3.33 -0.15
N VAL A 96 0.07 3.54 0.70
CA VAL A 96 1.50 3.40 0.35
C VAL A 96 2.08 2.23 1.16
N HIS A 97 2.50 1.17 0.46
CA HIS A 97 3.05 -0.06 1.03
C HIS A 97 4.36 -0.45 0.31
N ALA A 98 5.53 -0.34 0.92
CA ALA A 98 5.84 0.33 2.18
C ALA A 98 6.85 1.43 1.91
N VAL A 99 6.94 2.43 2.79
CA VAL A 99 7.81 3.61 2.61
C VAL A 99 9.30 3.21 2.62
N ASN A 100 9.69 2.31 3.52
CA ASN A 100 11.04 1.73 3.59
C ASN A 100 10.96 0.21 3.34
N PRO A 101 10.86 -0.22 2.07
CA PRO A 101 10.74 -1.63 1.73
C PRO A 101 12.01 -2.43 2.05
N TYR A 102 13.19 -1.81 1.95
CA TYR A 102 14.48 -2.40 2.38
C TYR A 102 14.45 -2.77 3.86
N GLY A 103 14.18 -1.80 4.74
CA GLY A 103 14.17 -2.02 6.19
C GLY A 103 13.13 -3.07 6.59
N MET A 104 11.99 -3.11 5.90
CA MET A 104 10.99 -4.13 6.12
C MET A 104 11.46 -5.53 5.68
N ALA A 105 12.23 -5.64 4.60
CA ALA A 105 12.80 -6.91 4.14
C ALA A 105 13.90 -7.44 5.07
N HIS A 106 14.69 -6.53 5.64
CA HIS A 106 15.84 -6.84 6.49
C HIS A 106 15.58 -6.74 8.00
N TYR A 107 14.32 -6.54 8.41
CA TYR A 107 13.91 -6.35 9.81
C TYR A 107 14.66 -5.20 10.52
N ARG A 108 14.90 -4.10 9.79
CA ARG A 108 15.57 -2.89 10.28
C ARG A 108 14.61 -1.70 10.34
N ARG A 109 14.96 -0.72 11.18
CA ARG A 109 14.26 0.58 11.22
C ARG A 109 14.80 1.57 10.18
N PHE A 110 16.04 1.39 9.76
CA PHE A 110 16.76 2.21 8.80
C PHE A 110 16.67 1.66 7.37
N ASN A 111 17.09 2.46 6.40
CA ASN A 111 17.11 2.13 4.97
C ASN A 111 18.50 1.57 4.57
N GLU A 112 18.70 1.37 3.29
CA GLU A 112 19.89 0.76 2.68
C GLU A 112 21.21 1.52 2.89
N GLU A 113 21.16 2.83 3.15
CA GLU A 113 22.33 3.71 3.28
C GLU A 113 22.81 3.93 4.74
N ASN A 114 22.38 3.09 5.70
CA ASN A 114 22.76 3.20 7.12
C ASN A 114 23.35 1.89 7.66
#